data_AF-K2MQB1-F1
#
_entry.id   AF-K2MQB1-F1
#
_cell.length_a   1.000
_cell.length_b   1.000
_cell.length_c   1.000
_cell.angle_alpha   90.00
_cell.angle_beta   90.00
_cell.angle_gamma   90.00
#
_symmetry.space_group_name_H-M   'P 1'
#
loop_
_entity.id
_entity.type
_entity.pdbx_description
1 polymer ?
#
loop_
_entity_poly.entity_id
_entity_poly.type
_entity_poly.pdbx_seq_one_letter_code
_entity_poly.pdbx_strand_id
1 'polypeptide(L)'
;MEYRPVCARVAGRERTFGNMCAARAAGARFLHPGECRPQSNRPDRPQICTREYRPVCARRGGSVRTFGNACSARAEGYRVLGPGAC
;
A
#
# COMPACT_ATOMS: atom_id res chain seq x y z
N MET A 1 6.00 -27.97 -0.99
CA MET A 1 6.35 -26.63 -1.50
C MET A 1 6.39 -25.67 -0.34
N GLU A 2 7.50 -24.98 -0.11
CA GLU A 2 7.62 -24.03 1.00
C GLU A 2 7.15 -22.63 0.58
N TYR A 3 6.38 -21.97 1.44
CA TYR A 3 5.88 -20.62 1.22
C TYR A 3 6.94 -19.60 1.66
N ARG A 4 7.65 -19.03 0.68
CA ARG A 4 8.67 -17.99 0.86
C ARG A 4 8.40 -16.88 -0.15
N PRO A 5 7.42 -16.00 0.10
CA PRO A 5 6.89 -15.11 -0.92
C PRO A 5 7.99 -14.20 -1.47
N VAL A 6 7.94 -13.93 -2.77
CA VAL A 6 8.83 -12.98 -3.46
C VAL A 6 8.02 -12.05 -4.35
N CYS A 7 8.49 -10.82 -4.49
CA CYS A 7 7.94 -9.85 -5.40
C CYS A 7 8.74 -9.92 -6.71
N ALA A 8 8.05 -10.17 -7.81
CA ALA A 8 8.67 -10.25 -9.13
C ALA A 8 7.78 -9.59 -10.19
N ARG A 9 8.39 -9.08 -11.26
CA ARG A 9 7.69 -8.46 -12.39
C ARG A 9 7.49 -9.48 -13.51
N VAL A 10 6.23 -9.65 -13.94
CA VAL A 10 5.84 -10.53 -15.05
C VAL A 10 4.97 -9.74 -16.03
N ALA A 11 5.32 -9.78 -17.33
CA ALA A 11 4.59 -9.05 -18.38
C ALA A 11 4.31 -7.56 -18.03
N GLY A 12 5.30 -6.88 -17.44
CA GLY A 12 5.20 -5.46 -17.07
C GLY A 12 4.45 -5.16 -15.76
N ARG A 13 3.86 -6.15 -15.08
CA ARG A 13 3.16 -5.97 -13.80
C ARG A 13 3.91 -6.62 -12.64
N GLU A 14 3.90 -5.98 -11.48
CA GLU A 14 4.48 -6.53 -10.24
C GLU A 14 3.47 -7.48 -9.59
N ARG A 15 3.91 -8.71 -9.29
CA ARG A 15 3.05 -9.75 -8.74
C ARG A 15 3.77 -10.56 -7.66
N THR A 16 3.05 -10.91 -6.61
CA THR A 16 3.54 -11.79 -5.55
C THR A 16 3.55 -13.23 -6.04
N PHE A 17 4.68 -13.92 -5.84
CA PHE A 17 4.81 -15.35 -6.06
C PHE A 17 5.05 -16.04 -4.73
N GLY A 18 4.45 -17.22 -4.51
CA GLY A 18 4.57 -17.95 -3.24
C GLY A 18 5.98 -18.44 -2.92
N ASN A 19 6.85 -18.53 -3.92
CA ASN A 19 8.29 -18.75 -3.78
C ASN A 19 9.07 -18.34 -5.04
N MET A 20 10.40 -18.35 -4.93
CA MET A 20 11.30 -18.01 -6.04
C MET A 20 11.18 -19.00 -7.21
N CYS A 21 10.90 -20.28 -6.95
CA CYS A 21 10.69 -21.28 -8.01
C CYS A 21 9.47 -20.93 -8.86
N ALA A 22 8.34 -20.58 -8.22
CA ALA A 22 7.12 -20.15 -8.90
C ALA A 22 7.33 -18.86 -9.72
N ALA A 23 8.13 -17.91 -9.20
CA ALA A 23 8.50 -16.71 -9.94
C ALA A 23 9.29 -17.03 -11.22
N ARG A 24 10.31 -17.90 -11.11
CA ARG A 24 11.13 -18.31 -12.27
C ARG A 24 10.33 -19.10 -13.30
N ALA A 25 9.47 -20.02 -12.87
CA ALA A 25 8.61 -20.80 -13.76
C ALA A 25 7.67 -19.92 -14.59
N ALA A 26 7.25 -18.78 -14.02
CA ALA A 26 6.42 -17.78 -14.71
C ALA A 26 7.22 -16.75 -15.54
N GLY A 27 8.55 -16.91 -15.66
CA GLY A 27 9.41 -15.93 -16.34
C GLY A 27 9.45 -14.56 -15.63
N ALA A 28 9.13 -14.51 -14.34
CA ALA A 28 9.07 -13.27 -13.59
C ALA A 28 10.47 -12.81 -13.18
N ARG A 29 10.77 -11.54 -13.37
CA ARG A 29 12.02 -10.91 -12.92
C ARG A 29 11.95 -10.60 -11.44
N PHE A 30 12.78 -11.25 -10.64
CA PHE A 30 12.86 -10.99 -9.20
C PHE A 30 13.17 -9.52 -8.90
N LEU A 31 12.44 -8.94 -7.93
CA LEU A 31 12.64 -7.57 -7.45
C LEU A 31 13.16 -7.58 -6.01
N HIS A 32 12.38 -8.12 -5.07
CA HIS A 32 12.73 -8.16 -3.65
C HIS A 32 12.07 -9.37 -2.94
N PRO A 33 12.63 -9.83 -1.80
CA PRO A 33 11.98 -10.85 -0.99
C PRO A 33 10.72 -10.31 -0.31
N GLY A 34 9.76 -11.19 -0.03
CA GLY A 34 8.45 -10.83 0.49
C GLY A 34 7.41 -10.58 -0.61
N GLU A 35 6.16 -10.42 -0.22
CA GLU A 35 5.05 -10.09 -1.11
C GLU A 35 5.20 -8.69 -1.74
N CYS A 36 4.75 -8.55 -3.00
CA CYS A 36 4.56 -7.23 -3.57
C CYS A 36 3.46 -6.55 -2.76
N ARG A 37 3.83 -5.52 -1.99
CA ARG A 37 2.87 -4.71 -1.24
C ARG A 37 2.30 -3.64 -2.16
N PRO A 38 1.05 -3.77 -2.65
CA PRO A 38 0.34 -2.56 -3.05
C PRO A 38 0.28 -1.65 -1.82
N GLN A 39 0.46 -0.35 -2.00
CA GLN A 39 0.35 0.65 -0.90
C GLN A 39 -1.02 0.62 -0.18
N SER A 40 -1.96 -0.25 -0.60
CA SER A 40 -3.29 -0.41 -0.06
C SER A 40 -3.38 -1.28 1.20
N ASN A 41 -2.36 -2.08 1.56
CA ASN A 41 -2.39 -2.87 2.80
C ASN A 41 -1.76 -2.10 3.97
N ARG A 42 -2.33 -0.93 4.29
CA ARG A 42 -2.25 -0.51 5.70
C ARG A 42 -3.19 -1.42 6.48
N PRO A 43 -2.77 -1.94 7.64
CA PRO A 43 -3.61 -2.79 8.44
C PRO A 43 -4.93 -2.05 8.69
N ASP A 44 -6.03 -2.75 8.46
CA ASP A 44 -7.42 -2.41 8.83
C ASP A 44 -7.56 -2.34 10.37
N ARG A 45 -6.57 -1.75 11.04
CA ARG A 45 -6.64 -1.51 12.47
C ARG A 45 -7.45 -0.23 12.63
N PRO A 46 -8.55 -0.27 13.39
CA PRO A 46 -9.24 0.95 13.80
C PRO A 46 -8.23 1.80 14.56
N GLN A 47 -7.71 2.84 13.91
CA GLN A 47 -6.87 3.83 14.57
C GLN A 47 -7.80 4.71 15.40
N ILE A 48 -7.61 4.71 16.71
CA ILE A 48 -8.26 5.67 17.59
C ILE A 48 -7.62 7.02 17.29
N CYS A 49 -8.34 7.86 16.55
CA CYS A 49 -7.89 9.21 16.22
C CYS A 49 -8.48 10.21 17.22
N THR A 50 -7.65 11.13 17.68
CA THR A 50 -8.10 12.30 18.41
C THR A 50 -9.05 13.14 17.54
N ARG A 51 -10.09 13.75 18.11
CA ARG A 51 -10.98 14.70 17.41
C ARG A 51 -10.31 16.06 17.14
N GLU A 52 -8.99 16.11 17.10
CA GLU A 52 -8.27 17.30 16.73
C GLU A 52 -8.52 17.61 15.25
N TYR A 53 -8.91 18.85 14.96
CA TYR A 53 -9.11 19.34 13.61
C TYR A 53 -7.83 19.99 13.10
N ARG A 54 -7.09 19.26 12.27
CA ARG A 54 -5.89 19.69 11.54
C ARG A 54 -6.00 19.20 10.10
N PRO A 55 -6.69 19.95 9.22
CA PRO A 55 -7.03 19.45 7.90
C PRO A 55 -5.78 19.06 7.11
N VAL A 56 -5.85 17.93 6.43
CA VAL A 56 -4.78 17.46 5.54
C VAL A 56 -5.32 17.03 4.19
N CYS A 57 -4.51 17.28 3.17
CA CYS A 57 -4.78 16.82 1.83
C CYS A 57 -4.21 15.42 1.67
N ALA A 58 -5.03 14.43 1.30
CA ALA A 58 -4.59 13.05 1.16
C ALA A 58 -5.12 12.38 -0.11
N ARG A 59 -4.33 11.45 -0.65
CA ARG A 59 -4.60 10.73 -1.90
C ARG A 59 -4.74 9.24 -1.69
N ARG A 60 -5.71 8.63 -2.36
CA ARG A 60 -5.83 7.17 -2.50
C ARG A 60 -6.01 6.83 -3.99
N GLY A 61 -5.01 6.18 -4.57
CA GLY A 61 -4.99 5.92 -6.02
C GLY A 61 -5.01 7.23 -6.81
N GLY A 62 -6.04 7.41 -7.64
CA GLY A 62 -6.29 8.63 -8.42
C GLY A 62 -7.18 9.68 -7.74
N SER A 63 -7.74 9.38 -6.57
CA SER A 63 -8.66 10.28 -5.87
C SER A 63 -7.95 11.04 -4.75
N VAL A 64 -8.25 12.32 -4.62
CA VAL A 64 -7.73 13.22 -3.59
C VAL A 64 -8.90 13.71 -2.74
N ARG A 65 -8.75 13.68 -1.41
CA ARG A 65 -9.76 14.15 -0.45
C ARG A 65 -9.10 14.87 0.71
N THR A 66 -9.81 15.87 1.23
CA THR A 66 -9.45 16.58 2.46
C THR A 66 -10.00 15.81 3.67
N PHE A 67 -9.13 15.53 4.64
CA PHE A 67 -9.49 14.90 5.90
C PHE A 67 -9.33 15.87 7.04
N GLY A 68 -10.19 15.78 8.06
CA GLY A 68 -10.12 16.62 9.25
C GLY A 68 -8.82 16.45 10.05
N ASN A 69 -8.13 15.31 9.93
CA ASN A 69 -6.77 15.13 10.44
C ASN A 69 -6.00 13.99 9.72
N ALA A 70 -4.68 13.99 9.92
CA ALA A 70 -3.76 12.99 9.36
C ALA A 70 -4.02 11.56 9.86
N CYS A 71 -4.58 11.41 11.07
CA CYS A 71 -4.92 10.11 11.61
C CYS A 71 -6.09 9.50 10.84
N SER A 72 -7.20 10.22 10.67
CA SER A 72 -8.38 9.81 9.90
C SER A 72 -8.00 9.50 8.45
N ALA A 73 -7.18 10.33 7.81
CA ALA A 73 -6.67 10.07 6.46
C ALA A 73 -5.94 8.72 6.37
N ARG A 74 -5.07 8.42 7.33
CA ARG A 74 -4.30 7.16 7.36
C ARG A 74 -5.18 5.96 7.73
N ALA A 75 -6.17 6.17 8.60
CA ALA A 75 -7.15 5.15 8.99
C ALA A 75 -8.00 4.70 7.80
N GLU A 76 -8.41 5.64 6.93
CA GLU A 76 -9.14 5.33 5.69
C GLU A 76 -8.24 4.87 4.53
N GLY A 77 -6.94 4.69 4.78
CA GLY A 77 -5.98 4.21 3.79
C GLY A 77 -5.50 5.26 2.78
N TYR A 78 -5.73 6.54 3.05
CA TYR A 78 -5.20 7.64 2.24
C TYR A 78 -3.74 7.94 2.62
N ARG A 79 -2.96 8.37 1.63
CA ARG A 79 -1.60 8.89 1.81
C ARG A 79 -1.65 10.41 1.86
N VAL A 80 -1.30 10.98 3.01
CA VAL A 80 -1.20 12.43 3.19
C VAL A 80 -0.16 13.00 2.22
N LEU A 81 -0.56 14.00 1.44
CA LEU A 81 0.27 14.77 0.50
C LEU A 81 0.86 16.00 1.19
N GLY A 82 0.07 16.70 2.00
CA GLY A 82 0.47 17.91 2.69
C GLY A 82 -0.55 18.40 3.73
N PRO A 83 -0.13 19.34 4.60
CA PRO A 83 -1.04 20.02 5.52
C PRO A 83 -1.96 20.98 4.76
N GLY A 84 -3.17 21.20 5.28
CA GLY A 84 -4.20 22.04 4.65
C GLY A 84 -5.17 21.24 3.79
N ALA A 85 -6.23 21.91 3.32
CA ALA A 85 -7.19 21.31 2.41
C ALA A 85 -6.60 21.18 0.99
N CYS A 86 -7.00 20.11 0.29
CA CYS A 86 -7.13 20.16 -1.16
C CYS A 86 -8.40 20.97 -1.48
#